data_AF-A0A925X0W6-F1
#
_entry.id   AF-A0A925X0W6-F1
#
_cell.length_a   1.000
_cell.length_b   1.000
_cell.length_c   1.000
_cell.angle_alpha   90.00
_cell.angle_beta   90.00
_cell.angle_gamma   90.00
#
_symmetry.space_group_name_H-M   'P 1'
#
loop_
_entity.id
_entity.type
_entity.pdbx_description
1 polymer ?
#
loop_
_entity_poly.entity_id
_entity_poly.type
_entity_poly.pdbx_seq_one_letter_code
_entity_poly.pdbx_strand_id
1 'polypeptide(L)'
;MQTCSSAGPASSNAVRYQDPQKLKWAYRPDNGSRMDCYSALLPYMGVRGDATFQTAPNDKSKVFRCPSDPWLDGATEGDSGYRIFNNVTALPNGKFYFPISYGINADLASISDASGQGRFGLNDNMSITGGPKPYQGTAGPNGVRGGQPMQAKLFKVQKSSDVLLYADCGTRPVQTGLTNPLDFNDALYYTTNYMYEQSGIKIEDAGRMSGIMLVPWLRDRVPWTRHGGRSTGPRPADVRDGKINIAFCDGHAESILQGDARRVRISPYEVK
;
A
#
# COMPACT_ATOMS: atom_id res chain seq x y z
N MET A 1 -16.59 -2.72 4.87
CA MET A 1 -15.86 -1.52 4.43
C MET A 1 -15.87 -1.51 2.92
N GLN A 2 -16.31 -0.41 2.31
CA GLN A 2 -16.66 -0.36 0.89
C GLN A 2 -15.50 0.29 0.13
N THR A 3 -14.78 -0.54 -0.60
CA THR A 3 -13.57 -0.20 -1.34
C THR A 3 -13.98 0.39 -2.69
N CYS A 4 -13.09 1.03 -3.45
CA CYS A 4 -13.34 1.74 -4.73
C CYS A 4 -14.01 0.92 -5.86
N SER A 5 -15.00 0.09 -5.58
CA SER A 5 -15.25 -1.17 -6.25
C SER A 5 -16.69 -1.33 -6.69
N SER A 6 -17.61 -0.43 -6.31
CA SER A 6 -18.98 -0.59 -6.77
C SER A 6 -19.07 -0.18 -8.25
N ALA A 7 -19.53 -1.10 -9.09
CA ALA A 7 -20.14 -0.78 -10.37
C ALA A 7 -21.54 -0.17 -10.18
N GLY A 8 -21.76 0.62 -9.11
CA GLY A 8 -23.02 1.31 -8.83
C GLY A 8 -23.26 2.47 -9.81
N PRO A 9 -24.50 2.96 -9.95
CA PRO A 9 -24.85 4.00 -10.93
C PRO A 9 -24.34 5.42 -10.61
N ALA A 10 -23.57 5.62 -9.54
CA ALA A 10 -23.16 6.95 -9.13
C ALA A 10 -22.04 7.56 -10.01
N SER A 11 -22.21 8.82 -10.36
CA SER A 11 -21.25 9.71 -11.05
C SER A 11 -19.95 9.97 -10.26
N SER A 12 -19.83 9.45 -9.04
CA SER A 12 -18.65 9.48 -8.16
C SER A 12 -17.71 8.27 -8.31
N ASN A 13 -18.01 7.33 -9.21
CA ASN A 13 -17.19 6.13 -9.39
C ASN A 13 -15.88 6.43 -10.13
N ALA A 14 -14.84 6.76 -9.36
CA ALA A 14 -13.47 6.99 -9.85
C ALA A 14 -12.99 5.88 -10.81
N VAL A 15 -13.37 4.62 -10.60
CA VAL A 15 -13.02 3.52 -11.52
C VAL A 15 -13.72 3.67 -12.88
N ARG A 16 -15.03 3.96 -12.91
CA ARG A 16 -15.77 4.14 -14.18
C ARG A 16 -15.24 5.35 -14.95
N TYR A 17 -14.86 6.40 -14.24
CA TYR A 17 -14.28 7.59 -14.86
C TYR A 17 -12.90 7.30 -15.49
N GLN A 18 -12.06 6.54 -14.80
CA GLN A 18 -10.68 6.29 -15.24
C GLN A 18 -10.51 5.09 -16.19
N ASP A 19 -11.46 4.14 -16.19
CA ASP A 19 -11.46 2.96 -17.05
C ASP A 19 -12.89 2.55 -17.44
N PRO A 20 -13.59 3.37 -18.25
CA PRO A 20 -14.98 3.11 -18.63
C PRO A 20 -15.14 1.83 -19.45
N GLN A 21 -14.10 1.43 -20.20
CA GLN A 21 -14.10 0.24 -21.04
C GLN A 21 -13.59 -1.02 -20.32
N LYS A 22 -13.13 -0.89 -19.06
CA LYS A 22 -12.59 -1.99 -18.25
C LYS A 22 -11.39 -2.70 -18.91
N LEU A 23 -10.51 -1.95 -19.56
CA LEU A 23 -9.35 -2.48 -20.30
C LEU A 23 -8.03 -2.26 -19.58
N LYS A 24 -8.01 -1.41 -18.55
CA LYS A 24 -6.79 -1.01 -17.85
C LYS A 24 -6.49 -1.86 -16.62
N TRP A 25 -7.53 -2.30 -15.90
CA TRP A 25 -7.38 -3.09 -14.67
C TRP A 25 -7.98 -4.47 -14.78
N ALA A 26 -7.59 -5.34 -13.84
CA ALA A 26 -8.27 -6.61 -13.65
C ALA A 26 -9.61 -6.41 -12.91
N TYR A 27 -10.66 -7.06 -13.41
CA TYR A 27 -12.00 -6.99 -12.86
C TYR A 27 -12.51 -8.38 -12.52
N ARG A 28 -13.27 -8.47 -11.43
CA ARG A 28 -13.89 -9.72 -11.01
C ARG A 28 -14.99 -10.13 -12.00
N PRO A 29 -15.06 -11.42 -12.37
CA PRO A 29 -16.08 -11.90 -13.31
C PRO A 29 -17.48 -11.92 -12.69
N ASP A 30 -17.60 -12.02 -11.37
CA ASP A 30 -18.88 -12.20 -10.66
C ASP A 30 -19.69 -10.91 -10.48
N ASN A 31 -19.03 -9.79 -10.20
CA ASN A 31 -19.69 -8.51 -9.91
C ASN A 31 -19.13 -7.32 -10.72
N GLY A 32 -18.08 -7.55 -11.52
CA GLY A 32 -17.47 -6.51 -12.35
C GLY A 32 -16.75 -5.43 -11.56
N SER A 33 -16.48 -5.62 -10.26
CA SER A 33 -15.64 -4.77 -9.42
C SER A 33 -14.16 -4.93 -9.78
N ARG A 34 -13.34 -3.90 -9.54
CA ARG A 34 -11.88 -4.02 -9.68
C ARG A 34 -11.37 -5.09 -8.70
N MET A 35 -10.39 -5.89 -9.11
CA MET A 35 -9.68 -6.79 -8.21
C MET A 35 -8.67 -6.02 -7.34
N ASP A 36 -8.34 -6.54 -6.15
CA ASP A 36 -7.14 -6.12 -5.42
C ASP A 36 -5.87 -6.65 -6.09
N CYS A 37 -4.72 -6.12 -5.69
CA CYS A 37 -3.42 -6.45 -6.28
C CYS A 37 -3.02 -7.92 -6.10
N TYR A 38 -3.49 -8.59 -5.04
CA TYR A 38 -3.14 -9.99 -4.77
C TYR A 38 -4.04 -10.92 -5.59
N SER A 39 -5.35 -10.65 -5.61
CA SER A 39 -6.31 -11.40 -6.44
C SER A 39 -6.02 -11.26 -7.94
N ALA A 40 -5.58 -10.08 -8.39
CA ALA A 40 -5.24 -9.85 -9.80
C ALA A 40 -4.06 -10.71 -10.31
N LEU A 41 -3.24 -11.25 -9.41
CA LEU A 41 -2.09 -12.10 -9.76
C LEU A 41 -2.44 -13.59 -9.81
N LEU A 42 -3.61 -14.01 -9.30
CA LEU A 42 -4.07 -15.41 -9.28
C LEU A 42 -4.00 -16.12 -10.65
N PRO A 43 -4.43 -15.50 -11.76
CA PRO A 43 -4.35 -16.16 -13.08
C PRO A 43 -2.92 -16.54 -13.47
N TYR A 44 -1.95 -15.71 -13.10
CA TYR A 44 -0.53 -15.95 -13.40
C TYR A 44 0.09 -17.03 -12.51
N MET A 45 -0.57 -17.39 -11.41
CA MET A 45 -0.19 -18.50 -10.53
C MET A 45 -0.88 -19.84 -10.88
N GLY A 46 -1.58 -19.87 -12.02
CA GLY A 46 -2.30 -21.05 -12.52
C GLY A 46 -3.66 -21.27 -11.87
N VAL A 47 -4.20 -20.29 -11.15
CA VAL A 47 -5.56 -20.35 -10.60
C VAL A 47 -6.54 -19.88 -11.67
N ARG A 48 -7.48 -20.73 -12.06
CA ARG A 48 -8.52 -20.43 -13.05
C ARG A 48 -9.89 -20.62 -12.42
N GLY A 49 -10.70 -19.57 -12.40
CA GLY A 49 -12.10 -19.64 -11.92
C GLY A 49 -12.35 -19.02 -10.55
N ASP A 50 -11.34 -18.84 -9.71
CA ASP A 50 -11.50 -18.12 -8.44
C ASP A 50 -11.58 -16.61 -8.66
N ALA A 51 -12.57 -15.97 -8.03
CA ALA A 51 -12.77 -14.53 -8.15
C ALA A 51 -11.83 -13.71 -7.25
N THR A 52 -11.31 -14.31 -6.16
CA THR A 52 -10.53 -13.59 -5.14
C THR A 52 -9.46 -14.45 -4.49
N PHE A 53 -8.45 -13.79 -3.93
CA PHE A 53 -7.44 -14.41 -3.06
C PHE A 53 -8.05 -15.14 -1.86
N GLN A 54 -9.22 -14.70 -1.37
CA GLN A 54 -9.87 -15.30 -0.20
C GLN A 54 -10.42 -16.70 -0.48
N THR A 55 -10.81 -16.96 -1.72
CA THR A 55 -11.39 -18.24 -2.13
C THR A 55 -10.40 -19.15 -2.84
N ALA A 56 -9.23 -18.60 -3.22
CA ALA A 56 -8.19 -19.35 -3.92
C ALA A 56 -7.52 -20.40 -3.00
N PRO A 57 -7.01 -21.52 -3.56
CA PRO A 57 -6.28 -22.52 -2.81
C PRO A 57 -5.10 -21.94 -2.00
N ASN A 58 -4.94 -22.43 -0.76
CA ASN A 58 -3.96 -21.91 0.20
C ASN A 58 -2.51 -21.99 -0.31
N ASP A 59 -2.15 -22.96 -1.13
CA ASP A 59 -0.82 -23.08 -1.72
C ASP A 59 -0.47 -21.91 -2.65
N LYS A 60 -1.47 -21.27 -3.25
CA LYS A 60 -1.31 -20.13 -4.16
C LYS A 60 -1.03 -18.83 -3.42
N SER A 61 -1.58 -18.69 -2.22
CA SER A 61 -1.27 -17.56 -1.34
C SER A 61 0.18 -17.54 -0.83
N LYS A 62 0.91 -18.66 -0.91
CA LYS A 62 2.27 -18.78 -0.38
C LYS A 62 3.27 -17.82 -1.01
N VAL A 63 3.06 -17.39 -2.26
CA VAL A 63 3.96 -16.42 -2.92
C VAL A 63 3.97 -15.06 -2.21
N PHE A 64 2.90 -14.75 -1.48
CA PHE A 64 2.79 -13.49 -0.76
C PHE A 64 3.21 -13.59 0.71
N ARG A 65 3.70 -14.75 1.13
CA ARG A 65 4.12 -15.02 2.51
C ARG A 65 5.62 -14.84 2.62
N CYS A 66 6.05 -14.05 3.60
CA CYS A 66 7.45 -14.01 3.98
C CYS A 66 7.72 -15.12 5.00
N PRO A 67 8.66 -16.06 4.75
CA PRO A 67 8.95 -17.15 5.70
C PRO A 67 9.42 -16.67 7.08
N SER A 68 9.99 -15.46 7.15
CA SER A 68 10.46 -14.85 8.40
C SER A 68 9.36 -14.14 9.18
N ASP A 69 8.12 -14.14 8.69
CA ASP A 69 7.02 -13.39 9.29
C ASP A 69 6.32 -14.20 10.38
N PRO A 70 6.42 -13.78 11.66
CA PRO A 70 5.89 -14.55 12.77
C PRO A 70 4.36 -14.55 12.84
N TRP A 71 3.69 -13.67 12.09
CA TRP A 71 2.23 -13.51 12.17
C TRP A 71 1.47 -14.37 11.17
N LEU A 72 2.14 -15.15 10.32
CA LEU A 72 1.48 -15.95 9.29
C LEU A 72 0.77 -17.21 9.82
N ASP A 73 1.21 -17.73 10.95
CA ASP A 73 0.71 -18.99 11.53
C ASP A 73 -0.27 -18.73 12.68
N GLY A 74 -1.26 -17.86 12.42
CA GLY A 74 -2.36 -17.60 13.35
C GLY A 74 -3.17 -18.86 13.68
N ALA A 75 -3.65 -18.94 14.92
CA ALA A 75 -4.35 -20.13 15.44
C ALA A 75 -5.70 -20.40 14.75
N THR A 76 -6.35 -19.37 14.20
CA THR A 76 -7.62 -19.52 13.48
C THR A 76 -7.67 -18.65 12.23
N GLU A 77 -8.57 -19.00 11.31
CA GLU A 77 -8.81 -18.21 10.10
C GLU A 77 -9.10 -16.75 10.46
N GLY A 78 -8.46 -15.83 9.73
CA GLY A 78 -8.61 -14.41 9.98
C GLY A 78 -7.78 -13.85 11.12
N ASP A 79 -6.92 -14.64 11.77
CA ASP A 79 -5.89 -14.14 12.69
C ASP A 79 -4.49 -14.11 12.08
N SER A 80 -4.29 -14.79 10.94
CA SER A 80 -3.01 -14.87 10.25
C SER A 80 -2.74 -13.65 9.38
N GLY A 81 -1.55 -13.08 9.54
CA GLY A 81 -0.98 -12.01 8.74
C GLY A 81 -1.60 -10.65 9.05
N TYR A 82 -2.02 -9.95 7.99
CA TYR A 82 -2.19 -8.49 7.98
C TYR A 82 -3.45 -8.06 7.24
N ARG A 83 -3.84 -6.80 7.42
CA ARG A 83 -5.08 -6.26 6.85
C ARG A 83 -4.88 -5.84 5.40
N ILE A 84 -5.78 -6.34 4.58
CA ILE A 84 -6.07 -5.77 3.27
C ILE A 84 -7.40 -5.04 3.43
N PHE A 85 -7.45 -3.81 2.96
CA PHE A 85 -8.68 -3.04 3.00
C PHE A 85 -9.41 -3.10 1.67
N ASN A 86 -8.69 -3.19 0.55
CA ASN A 86 -9.25 -3.12 -0.79
C ASN A 86 -9.73 -4.46 -1.36
N ASN A 87 -10.98 -4.46 -1.84
CA ASN A 87 -11.67 -5.53 -2.56
C ASN A 87 -11.69 -6.91 -1.87
N VAL A 88 -11.63 -6.90 -0.54
CA VAL A 88 -11.79 -8.08 0.32
C VAL A 88 -13.01 -7.92 1.22
N THR A 89 -13.66 -9.04 1.56
CA THR A 89 -14.74 -9.10 2.55
C THR A 89 -14.20 -9.51 3.91
N ALA A 90 -14.95 -9.18 4.97
CA ALA A 90 -14.67 -9.74 6.28
C ALA A 90 -14.68 -11.27 6.22
N LEU A 91 -13.74 -11.88 6.92
CA LEU A 91 -13.73 -13.32 7.19
C LEU A 91 -14.75 -13.64 8.30
N PRO A 92 -15.11 -14.92 8.49
CA PRO A 92 -16.00 -15.33 9.58
C PRO A 92 -15.63 -14.69 10.92
N ASN A 93 -16.64 -14.37 11.73
CA ASN A 93 -16.49 -13.67 13.03
C ASN A 93 -15.96 -12.23 12.94
N GLY A 94 -16.09 -11.58 11.77
CA GLY A 94 -15.70 -10.18 11.60
C GLY A 94 -14.19 -9.96 11.61
N LYS A 95 -13.43 -10.97 11.19
CA LYS A 95 -11.97 -10.92 11.12
C LYS A 95 -11.50 -10.35 9.78
N PHE A 96 -10.30 -9.76 9.76
CA PHE A 96 -9.78 -9.02 8.60
C PHE A 96 -8.30 -9.28 8.30
N TYR A 97 -7.69 -10.31 8.89
CA TYR A 97 -6.28 -10.65 8.63
C TYR A 97 -6.15 -11.72 7.55
N PHE A 98 -5.23 -11.48 6.62
CA PHE A 98 -4.91 -12.38 5.53
C PHE A 98 -3.44 -12.78 5.60
N PRO A 99 -3.08 -14.05 5.31
CA PRO A 99 -1.72 -14.55 5.42
C PRO A 99 -0.84 -14.06 4.26
N ILE A 100 -0.53 -12.76 4.27
CA ILE A 100 0.24 -12.02 3.28
C ILE A 100 1.16 -11.06 4.02
N SER A 101 2.45 -11.02 3.68
CA SER A 101 3.48 -10.23 4.36
C SER A 101 3.93 -8.99 3.58
N TYR A 102 3.59 -8.90 2.29
CA TYR A 102 4.06 -7.84 1.41
C TYR A 102 2.96 -6.83 1.14
N GLY A 103 3.27 -5.55 1.31
CA GLY A 103 2.37 -4.44 1.00
C GLY A 103 2.71 -3.79 -0.33
N ILE A 104 1.69 -3.22 -0.97
CA ILE A 104 1.81 -2.51 -2.25
C ILE A 104 1.95 -1.01 -2.02
N ASN A 105 2.63 -0.32 -2.93
CA ASN A 105 2.64 1.13 -2.99
C ASN A 105 1.27 1.69 -3.45
N ALA A 106 0.53 2.29 -2.52
CA ALA A 106 -0.77 2.91 -2.78
C ALA A 106 -0.66 4.19 -3.63
N ASP A 107 0.47 4.90 -3.61
CA ASP A 107 0.68 6.08 -4.47
C ASP A 107 0.68 5.68 -5.96
N LEU A 108 1.04 4.42 -6.26
CA LEU A 108 0.94 3.81 -7.58
C LEU A 108 -0.45 3.25 -7.87
N ALA A 109 -1.00 2.46 -6.94
CA ALA A 109 -2.18 1.61 -7.18
C ALA A 109 -3.53 2.33 -7.04
N SER A 110 -3.57 3.46 -6.34
CA SER A 110 -4.78 4.25 -6.12
C SER A 110 -5.15 5.08 -7.35
N ILE A 111 -6.40 5.53 -7.40
CA ILE A 111 -7.00 6.20 -8.56
C ILE A 111 -7.46 7.60 -8.19
N SER A 112 -7.63 8.47 -9.17
CA SER A 112 -8.26 9.77 -8.93
C SER A 112 -9.72 9.76 -9.37
N ASP A 113 -10.59 10.43 -8.62
CA ASP A 113 -11.95 10.72 -9.09
C ASP A 113 -11.98 11.86 -10.11
N ALA A 114 -13.18 12.22 -10.58
CA ALA A 114 -13.39 13.27 -11.57
C ALA A 114 -12.98 14.67 -11.08
N SER A 115 -12.98 14.93 -9.77
CA SER A 115 -12.44 16.17 -9.18
C SER A 115 -10.92 16.18 -9.12
N GLY A 116 -10.30 15.04 -9.41
CA GLY A 116 -8.88 14.82 -9.32
C GLY A 116 -8.38 14.46 -7.93
N GLN A 117 -9.28 14.17 -6.98
CA GLN A 117 -8.92 13.70 -5.65
C GLN A 117 -8.50 12.23 -5.70
N GLY A 118 -7.38 11.89 -5.06
CA GLY A 118 -6.94 10.50 -4.91
C GLY A 118 -7.89 9.70 -4.01
N ARG A 119 -8.19 8.46 -4.40
CA ARG A 119 -9.11 7.54 -3.72
C ARG A 119 -8.44 6.20 -3.44
N PHE A 120 -8.42 5.84 -2.16
CA PHE A 120 -7.98 4.53 -1.69
C PHE A 120 -9.16 3.58 -1.42
N GLY A 121 -10.28 4.12 -0.93
CA GLY A 121 -11.59 3.48 -0.75
C GLY A 121 -12.73 4.37 -1.31
N LEU A 122 -14.01 3.98 -1.17
CA LEU A 122 -15.12 4.85 -1.65
C LEU A 122 -15.20 6.16 -0.88
N ASN A 123 -14.87 6.13 0.40
CA ASN A 123 -14.92 7.30 1.29
C ASN A 123 -13.53 7.80 1.69
N ASP A 124 -12.47 7.02 1.41
CA ASP A 124 -11.12 7.37 1.82
C ASP A 124 -10.40 8.13 0.71
N ASN A 125 -9.95 9.32 1.08
CA ASN A 125 -9.19 10.19 0.22
C ASN A 125 -7.69 10.01 0.50
N MET A 126 -6.87 10.30 -0.51
CA MET A 126 -5.43 10.35 -0.33
C MET A 126 -4.79 11.44 -1.19
N SER A 127 -3.65 11.91 -0.74
CA SER A 127 -2.85 12.96 -1.36
C SER A 127 -1.39 12.57 -1.33
N ILE A 128 -0.77 12.43 -2.49
CA ILE A 128 0.59 11.90 -2.58
C ILE A 128 1.62 13.00 -2.78
N THR A 129 2.80 12.82 -2.23
CA THR A 129 3.87 13.81 -2.26
C THR A 129 4.41 13.97 -3.68
N GLY A 130 4.34 15.17 -4.26
CA GLY A 130 4.87 15.47 -5.59
C GLY A 130 3.99 14.99 -6.76
N GLY A 131 2.77 14.51 -6.50
CA GLY A 131 1.82 14.16 -7.56
C GLY A 131 1.39 15.35 -8.42
N PRO A 132 0.85 15.15 -9.63
CA PRO A 132 0.43 16.23 -10.52
C PRO A 132 -0.83 16.92 -10.02
N LYS A 133 -1.17 18.04 -10.68
CA LYS A 133 -2.41 18.80 -10.45
C LYS A 133 -3.67 17.95 -10.71
N PRO A 134 -4.82 18.33 -10.11
CA PRO A 134 -4.99 19.37 -9.09
C PRO A 134 -4.26 19.04 -7.80
N TYR A 135 -3.63 20.06 -7.22
CA TYR A 135 -2.99 19.94 -5.93
C TYR A 135 -4.03 20.02 -4.83
N GLN A 136 -3.81 19.27 -3.76
CA GLN A 136 -4.60 19.38 -2.54
C GLN A 136 -3.89 20.32 -1.58
N GLY A 137 -4.60 21.35 -1.13
CA GLY A 137 -4.09 22.34 -0.19
C GLY A 137 -2.95 23.22 -0.75
N THR A 138 -2.30 23.93 0.17
CA THR A 138 -1.10 24.71 -0.11
C THR A 138 0.15 23.83 -0.08
N ALA A 139 1.29 24.36 -0.52
CA ALA A 139 2.57 23.71 -0.24
C ALA A 139 2.74 23.58 1.27
N GLY A 140 3.19 22.41 1.72
CA GLY A 140 3.44 22.16 3.12
C GLY A 140 4.78 22.73 3.60
N PRO A 141 5.15 22.49 4.86
CA PRO A 141 6.35 23.06 5.47
C PRO A 141 7.66 22.71 4.75
N ASN A 142 7.67 21.62 3.98
CA ASN A 142 8.81 21.15 3.22
C ASN A 142 8.86 21.68 1.77
N GLY A 143 7.94 22.58 1.40
CA GLY A 143 7.82 23.14 0.04
C GLY A 143 7.11 22.23 -0.96
N VAL A 144 6.76 21.01 -0.57
CA VAL A 144 6.09 20.03 -1.44
C VAL A 144 4.59 20.17 -1.38
N ARG A 145 3.91 19.79 -2.47
CA ARG A 145 2.46 19.74 -2.56
C ARG A 145 1.96 18.30 -2.63
N GLY A 146 0.80 18.09 -2.04
CA GLY A 146 0.01 16.89 -2.25
C GLY A 146 -0.69 16.92 -3.62
N GLY A 147 -0.61 15.83 -4.37
CA GLY A 147 -1.20 15.70 -5.70
C GLY A 147 -1.83 14.33 -5.95
N GLN A 148 -2.08 14.04 -7.22
CA GLN A 148 -2.78 12.83 -7.64
C GLN A 148 -1.91 11.56 -7.62
N PRO A 149 -2.47 10.37 -7.32
CA PRO A 149 -1.77 9.10 -7.49
C PRO A 149 -1.46 8.80 -8.97
N MET A 150 -0.57 7.84 -9.22
CA MET A 150 -0.12 7.43 -10.58
C MET A 150 -1.19 6.66 -11.36
N GLN A 151 -2.17 6.07 -10.66
CA GLN A 151 -3.27 5.34 -11.28
C GLN A 151 -2.78 4.17 -12.14
N ALA A 152 -1.83 3.40 -11.64
CA ALA A 152 -1.21 2.25 -12.28
C ALA A 152 -0.49 2.54 -13.62
N LYS A 153 -0.14 3.80 -13.91
CA LYS A 153 0.64 4.17 -15.10
C LYS A 153 2.14 3.93 -14.87
N LEU A 154 2.55 2.66 -14.75
CA LEU A 154 3.92 2.27 -14.39
C LEU A 154 4.99 2.83 -15.35
N PHE A 155 4.66 2.97 -16.64
CA PHE A 155 5.53 3.58 -17.65
C PHE A 155 5.81 5.08 -17.44
N LYS A 156 5.14 5.74 -16.48
CA LYS A 156 5.36 7.14 -16.11
C LYS A 156 6.15 7.32 -14.80
N VAL A 157 6.50 6.22 -14.14
CA VAL A 157 7.24 6.24 -12.87
C VAL A 157 8.62 6.83 -13.09
N GLN A 158 8.96 7.85 -12.29
CA GLN A 158 10.25 8.51 -12.36
C GLN A 158 11.28 7.77 -11.50
N LYS A 159 12.41 7.40 -12.10
CA LYS A 159 13.45 6.54 -11.49
C LYS A 159 12.85 5.23 -10.98
N SER A 160 12.33 4.41 -11.89
CA SER A 160 11.65 3.15 -11.56
C SER A 160 12.50 2.18 -10.74
N SER A 161 13.83 2.24 -10.86
CA SER A 161 14.78 1.49 -10.03
C SER A 161 14.78 1.90 -8.56
N ASP A 162 14.32 3.11 -8.24
CA ASP A 162 14.34 3.62 -6.87
C ASP A 162 12.94 3.55 -6.24
N VAL A 163 11.88 3.38 -7.04
CA VAL A 163 10.48 3.44 -6.59
C VAL A 163 9.98 2.06 -6.20
N LEU A 164 9.65 1.89 -4.91
CA LEU A 164 9.05 0.69 -4.36
C LEU A 164 7.71 0.38 -5.04
N LEU A 165 7.54 -0.88 -5.45
CA LEU A 165 6.27 -1.44 -5.92
C LEU A 165 5.64 -2.32 -4.83
N TYR A 166 6.40 -3.30 -4.33
CA TYR A 166 6.05 -4.13 -3.18
C TYR A 166 7.19 -4.11 -2.16
N ALA A 167 6.87 -4.28 -0.89
CA ALA A 167 7.88 -4.56 0.13
C ALA A 167 7.27 -5.28 1.32
N ASP A 168 8.12 -5.83 2.17
CA ASP A 168 7.72 -6.24 3.52
C ASP A 168 6.95 -5.11 4.21
N CYS A 169 5.72 -5.40 4.64
CA CYS A 169 4.83 -4.40 5.23
C CYS A 169 3.99 -5.02 6.34
N GLY A 170 3.47 -4.17 7.21
CA GLY A 170 2.60 -4.56 8.29
C GLY A 170 3.37 -4.91 9.56
N THR A 171 2.96 -4.36 10.68
CA THR A 171 3.41 -4.76 12.01
C THR A 171 2.23 -5.05 12.91
N ARG A 172 2.45 -5.84 13.97
CA ARG A 172 1.44 -6.17 14.98
C ARG A 172 2.03 -6.06 16.38
N PRO A 173 1.22 -5.74 17.41
CA PRO A 173 -0.24 -5.55 17.38
C PRO A 173 -0.69 -4.29 16.64
N VAL A 174 -1.99 -4.20 16.34
CA VAL A 174 -2.60 -3.02 15.70
C VAL A 174 -2.57 -1.82 16.64
N GLN A 175 -2.28 -0.64 16.12
CA GLN A 175 -2.42 0.61 16.85
C GLN A 175 -3.89 0.96 17.06
N THR A 176 -4.23 1.39 18.27
CA THR A 176 -5.58 1.77 18.65
C THR A 176 -5.89 3.21 18.23
N GLY A 177 -7.16 3.50 17.93
CA GLY A 177 -7.62 4.88 17.65
C GLY A 177 -7.43 5.36 16.21
N LEU A 178 -7.01 4.47 15.31
CA LEU A 178 -6.88 4.79 13.88
C LEU A 178 -8.20 4.56 13.15
N THR A 179 -8.55 5.46 12.23
CA THR A 179 -9.80 5.41 11.46
C THR A 179 -9.56 5.31 9.96
N ASN A 180 -8.48 5.91 9.45
CA ASN A 180 -8.12 5.82 8.03
C ASN A 180 -7.38 4.50 7.76
N PRO A 181 -7.84 3.67 6.80
CA PRO A 181 -7.16 2.44 6.38
C PRO A 181 -5.67 2.60 6.10
N LEU A 182 -5.26 3.75 5.56
CA LEU A 182 -3.87 4.05 5.23
C LEU A 182 -3.02 4.37 6.45
N ASP A 183 -3.57 4.55 7.64
CA ASP A 183 -2.82 4.87 8.86
C ASP A 183 -2.54 3.63 9.72
N PHE A 184 -3.31 2.55 9.52
CA PHE A 184 -3.14 1.28 10.22
C PHE A 184 -1.74 0.70 9.98
N ASN A 185 -1.03 0.43 11.07
CA ASN A 185 0.30 -0.18 11.02
C ASN A 185 0.26 -1.64 10.55
N ASP A 186 -0.87 -2.33 10.69
CA ASP A 186 -1.10 -3.69 10.20
C ASP A 186 -1.69 -3.72 8.78
N ALA A 187 -1.78 -2.57 8.10
CA ALA A 187 -2.25 -2.49 6.73
C ALA A 187 -1.12 -2.73 5.71
N LEU A 188 -1.40 -3.49 4.67
CA LEU A 188 -0.42 -3.86 3.63
C LEU A 188 -0.27 -2.80 2.54
N TYR A 189 0.01 -1.55 2.93
CA TYR A 189 0.13 -0.42 2.01
C TYR A 189 1.25 0.54 2.39
N TYR A 190 2.14 0.82 1.45
CA TYR A 190 3.07 1.95 1.51
C TYR A 190 2.44 3.17 0.85
N THR A 191 2.57 4.35 1.45
CA THR A 191 2.04 5.58 0.87
C THR A 191 2.77 6.80 1.40
N THR A 192 2.80 7.88 0.62
CA THR A 192 3.24 9.20 1.09
C THR A 192 2.07 10.09 1.50
N ASN A 193 0.92 9.47 1.79
CA ASN A 193 -0.32 10.16 2.15
C ASN A 193 -0.10 11.22 3.23
N TYR A 194 -0.43 12.47 2.92
CA TYR A 194 -0.29 13.63 3.81
C TYR A 194 1.12 13.87 4.39
N MET A 195 2.15 13.21 3.86
CA MET A 195 3.54 13.44 4.27
C MET A 195 4.00 14.88 4.01
N TYR A 196 3.48 15.51 2.95
CA TYR A 196 3.80 16.90 2.63
C TYR A 196 3.38 17.89 3.74
N GLU A 197 2.41 17.54 4.58
CA GLU A 197 1.92 18.40 5.67
C GLU A 197 2.80 18.33 6.92
N GLN A 198 3.73 17.37 6.99
CA GLN A 198 4.52 17.11 8.18
C GLN A 198 5.72 18.04 8.31
N SER A 199 5.84 18.66 9.48
CA SER A 199 7.01 19.44 9.86
C SER A 199 8.22 18.51 10.12
N GLY A 200 9.42 19.02 9.91
CA GLY A 200 10.66 18.27 10.15
C GLY A 200 11.07 17.29 9.04
N ILE A 201 10.21 17.07 8.04
CA ILE A 201 10.59 16.33 6.83
C ILE A 201 11.31 17.28 5.88
N LYS A 202 12.57 16.99 5.59
CA LYS A 202 13.34 17.76 4.60
C LYS A 202 12.91 17.37 3.18
N ILE A 203 13.14 18.25 2.21
CA ILE A 203 12.78 18.02 0.81
C ILE A 203 13.41 16.73 0.26
N GLU A 204 14.63 16.40 0.69
CA GLU A 204 15.33 15.18 0.30
C GLU A 204 14.69 13.88 0.79
N ASP A 205 13.91 13.93 1.87
CA ASP A 205 13.23 12.81 2.50
C ASP A 205 11.75 12.74 2.09
N ALA A 206 11.22 13.85 1.57
CA ALA A 206 9.85 13.93 1.07
C ALA A 206 9.64 12.92 -0.07
N GLY A 207 8.64 12.07 0.10
CA GLY A 207 8.31 11.02 -0.87
C GLY A 207 9.21 9.78 -0.80
N ARG A 208 10.05 9.64 0.22
CA ARG A 208 10.98 8.51 0.39
C ARG A 208 10.70 7.70 1.65
N MET A 209 11.32 6.52 1.76
CA MET A 209 11.22 5.69 2.96
C MET A 209 11.83 6.39 4.19
N SER A 210 12.88 7.20 4.02
CA SER A 210 13.39 8.05 5.10
C SER A 210 12.32 9.02 5.62
N GLY A 211 11.50 9.60 4.73
CA GLY A 211 10.34 10.40 5.11
C GLY A 211 9.27 9.59 5.83
N ILE A 212 8.95 8.37 5.35
CA ILE A 212 8.03 7.43 6.03
C ILE A 212 8.45 7.25 7.50
N MET A 213 9.75 7.05 7.75
CA MET A 213 10.29 6.83 9.09
C MET A 213 10.13 8.03 10.03
N LEU A 214 9.97 9.24 9.49
CA LEU A 214 9.74 10.47 10.25
C LEU A 214 8.26 10.73 10.52
N VAL A 215 7.35 10.12 9.75
CA VAL A 215 5.90 10.29 9.91
C VAL A 215 5.34 9.27 10.92
N PRO A 216 4.76 9.71 12.06
CA PRO A 216 4.37 8.80 13.14
C PRO A 216 3.43 7.65 12.75
N TRP A 217 2.42 7.91 11.91
CA TRP A 217 1.44 6.89 11.50
C TRP A 217 1.90 6.02 10.32
N LEU A 218 2.95 6.44 9.60
CA LEU A 218 3.48 5.66 8.48
C LEU A 218 4.61 4.75 8.95
N ARG A 219 5.53 5.24 9.80
CA ARG A 219 6.75 4.54 10.19
C ARG A 219 6.50 3.17 10.83
N ASP A 220 5.44 3.04 11.61
CA ASP A 220 5.22 1.84 12.42
C ASP A 220 4.74 0.64 11.59
N ARG A 221 4.41 0.81 10.29
CA ARG A 221 4.10 -0.33 9.41
C ARG A 221 5.33 -1.00 8.82
N VAL A 222 6.52 -0.40 8.97
CA VAL A 222 7.75 -0.93 8.37
C VAL A 222 8.32 -2.01 9.32
N PRO A 223 8.33 -3.29 8.92
CA PRO A 223 8.64 -4.38 9.83
C PRO A 223 10.16 -4.62 9.92
N TRP A 224 10.89 -3.64 10.44
CA TRP A 224 12.36 -3.65 10.50
C TRP A 224 12.94 -4.87 11.24
N THR A 225 12.19 -5.47 12.16
CA THR A 225 12.59 -6.68 12.89
C THR A 225 12.47 -7.97 12.09
N ARG A 226 11.70 -7.99 10.99
CA ARG A 226 11.35 -9.22 10.25
C ARG A 226 12.59 -9.97 9.73
N HIS A 227 13.67 -9.25 9.41
CA HIS A 227 14.90 -9.85 8.87
C HIS A 227 16.15 -9.54 9.70
N GLY A 228 16.03 -9.60 11.04
CA GLY A 228 17.17 -9.54 11.96
C GLY A 228 17.36 -8.23 12.71
N GLY A 229 16.45 -7.27 12.55
CA GLY A 229 16.46 -6.04 13.35
C GLY A 229 16.20 -6.31 14.83
N ARG A 230 16.88 -5.57 15.71
CA ARG A 230 16.73 -5.67 17.16
C ARG A 230 15.87 -4.53 17.68
N SER A 231 14.80 -4.85 18.40
CA SER A 231 13.98 -3.85 19.08
C SER A 231 14.80 -3.08 20.11
N THR A 232 14.68 -1.75 20.10
CA THR A 232 15.33 -0.81 21.02
C THR A 232 14.31 0.01 21.82
N GLY A 233 13.02 -0.20 21.58
CA GLY A 233 11.95 0.58 22.19
C GLY A 233 10.58 -0.07 22.01
N PRO A 234 9.52 0.56 22.54
CA PRO A 234 8.19 -0.02 22.59
C PRO A 234 7.45 0.00 21.25
N ARG A 235 7.85 0.84 20.28
CA ARG A 235 7.16 0.93 18.99
C ARG A 235 7.76 -0.02 17.95
N PRO A 236 6.97 -0.48 16.96
CA PRO A 236 7.49 -1.33 15.89
C PRO A 236 8.63 -0.69 15.08
N ALA A 237 8.66 0.64 14.96
CA ALA A 237 9.75 1.35 14.30
C ALA A 237 11.00 1.55 15.17
N ASP A 238 10.94 1.30 16.49
CA ASP A 238 12.06 1.45 17.41
C ASP A 238 13.00 0.25 17.29
N VAL A 239 13.74 0.20 16.19
CA VAL A 239 14.59 -0.93 15.80
C VAL A 239 15.98 -0.43 15.43
N ARG A 240 16.99 -1.25 15.70
CA ARG A 240 18.37 -1.08 15.24
C ARG A 240 18.76 -2.23 14.30
N ASP A 241 19.57 -1.90 13.30
CA ASP A 241 20.10 -2.85 12.31
C ASP A 241 18.98 -3.58 11.52
N GLY A 242 17.84 -2.89 11.32
CA GLY A 242 16.68 -3.44 10.64
C GLY A 242 16.90 -3.66 9.15
N LYS A 243 16.14 -4.61 8.57
CA LYS A 243 16.20 -4.93 7.14
C LYS A 243 14.81 -5.34 6.63
N ILE A 244 14.49 -4.94 5.40
CA ILE A 244 13.27 -5.32 4.69
C ILE A 244 13.59 -5.70 3.24
N ASN A 245 12.79 -6.56 2.63
CA ASN A 245 12.85 -6.85 1.21
C ASN A 245 11.93 -5.90 0.44
N ILE A 246 12.42 -5.40 -0.69
CA ILE A 246 11.72 -4.45 -1.55
C ILE A 246 11.84 -4.93 -3.00
N ALA A 247 10.72 -4.91 -3.71
CA ALA A 247 10.66 -5.02 -5.16
C ALA A 247 10.33 -3.64 -5.76
N PHE A 248 11.09 -3.24 -6.77
CA PHE A 248 11.00 -1.93 -7.39
C PHE A 248 10.18 -1.96 -8.69
N CYS A 249 9.81 -0.78 -9.18
CA CYS A 249 8.95 -0.63 -10.35
C CYS A 249 9.59 -1.10 -11.67
N ASP A 250 10.91 -1.23 -11.75
CA ASP A 250 11.61 -1.78 -12.91
C ASP A 250 11.70 -3.32 -12.89
N GLY A 251 11.22 -3.97 -11.82
CA GLY A 251 11.15 -5.41 -11.68
C GLY A 251 12.28 -6.07 -10.89
N HIS A 252 13.33 -5.34 -10.49
CA HIS A 252 14.33 -5.91 -9.59
C HIS A 252 13.86 -5.91 -8.13
N ALA A 253 14.53 -6.70 -7.30
CA ALA A 253 14.29 -6.74 -5.86
C ALA A 253 15.61 -6.80 -5.09
N GLU A 254 15.66 -6.13 -3.94
CA GLU A 254 16.82 -6.15 -3.05
C GLU A 254 16.37 -6.07 -1.58
N SER A 255 17.28 -6.43 -0.66
CA SER A 255 17.09 -6.15 0.76
C SER A 255 17.66 -4.78 1.09
N ILE A 256 16.86 -3.93 1.73
CA ILE A 256 17.25 -2.59 2.17
C ILE A 256 17.49 -2.59 3.67
N LEU A 257 18.66 -2.08 4.07
CA LEU A 257 18.97 -1.79 5.46
C LEU A 257 18.25 -0.52 5.91
N GLN A 258 17.92 -0.44 7.20
CA GLN A 258 17.29 0.73 7.79
C GLN A 258 18.08 2.03 7.53
N GLY A 259 19.42 1.96 7.53
CA GLY A 259 20.30 3.09 7.20
C GLY A 259 20.22 3.55 5.73
N ASP A 260 19.76 2.68 4.83
CA ASP A 260 19.64 2.94 3.40
C ASP A 260 18.23 3.43 2.99
N ALA A 261 17.34 3.69 3.95
CA ALA A 261 15.96 4.10 3.68
C ALA A 261 15.85 5.35 2.78
N ARG A 262 16.85 6.24 2.78
CA ARG A 262 16.88 7.40 1.89
C ARG A 262 17.06 7.05 0.41
N ARG A 263 17.54 5.85 0.07
CA ARG A 263 17.66 5.39 -1.34
C ARG A 263 16.29 5.04 -1.94
N VAL A 264 15.37 4.56 -1.11
CA VAL A 264 14.07 4.05 -1.55
C VAL A 264 13.05 5.18 -1.65
N ARG A 265 12.46 5.33 -2.84
CA ARG A 265 11.35 6.24 -3.12
C ARG A 265 10.03 5.50 -2.95
N ILE A 266 9.06 6.19 -2.37
CA ILE A 266 7.66 5.75 -2.29
C ILE A 266 6.84 6.56 -3.29
N SER A 267 7.05 7.87 -3.36
CA SER A 267 6.41 8.68 -4.39
C SER A 267 6.95 8.31 -5.78
N PRO A 268 6.06 8.04 -6.75
CA PRO A 268 6.47 7.71 -8.12
C PRO A 268 6.79 8.95 -8.97
N TYR A 269 6.69 10.15 -8.38
CA TYR A 269 6.94 11.42 -9.04
C TYR A 269 8.24 12.05 -8.55
N GLU A 270 8.86 12.86 -9.41
CA GLU A 270 9.95 13.73 -9.00
C GLU A 270 9.44 14.82 -8.06
N VAL A 271 9.98 14.80 -6.84
CA VAL A 271 9.79 15.86 -5.85
C VAL A 271 10.84 16.91 -6.15
N LYS A 272 10.41 18.06 -6.65
CA LYS A 272 11.27 19.21 -7.00
C LYS A 272 11.40 20.17 -5.82
#